data_AF-K4IF65-F1
#
_entry.id   AF-K4IF65-F1
#
_cell.length_a   1.000
_cell.length_b   1.000
_cell.length_c   1.000
_cell.angle_alpha   90.00
_cell.angle_beta   90.00
_cell.angle_gamma   90.00
#
_symmetry.space_group_name_H-M   'P 1'
#
loop_
_entity.id
_entity.type
_entity.pdbx_description
1 polymer ?
#
loop_
_entity_poly.entity_id
_entity_poly.type
_entity_poly.pdbx_seq_one_letter_code
_entity_poly.pdbx_strand_id
1 'polypeptide(L)'
;MKTKKLLFILIIIGITASCTDTNTIKKDIKMYGQVWHEFINKRQIDSINDIYFAETSITVLSSENSGGVDDFNAYYKNLMVGLPDLEFNISKVFEQDENSAYDQDFMDDMVFKEQLGIASGSTNLTIIENLYKAFATGDMPTVVGHMDSNIIWNEAESNSLADCNPYIGSEAVLNGVFARIGGMYESFALHNIELHEMSYDKVFATLRYTLKVKATGKEVDVQAAHLWNLKDGKIIEFQQYVDTKKLAYAEK
;
A
#
# COMPACT_ATOMS: atom_id res chain seq x y z
N MET A 1 -28.42 4.76 -5.96
CA MET A 1 -27.20 5.19 -5.27
C MET A 1 -26.21 4.04 -5.32
N LYS A 2 -25.03 4.23 -5.94
CA LYS A 2 -23.97 3.20 -5.93
C LYS A 2 -23.33 3.23 -4.55
N THR A 3 -23.52 2.17 -3.78
CA THR A 3 -22.90 1.97 -2.46
C THR A 3 -21.38 2.03 -2.64
N LYS A 4 -20.73 3.06 -2.10
CA LYS A 4 -19.27 3.13 -2.08
C LYS A 4 -18.80 2.10 -1.06
N LYS A 5 -18.33 0.94 -1.52
CA LYS A 5 -17.70 -0.07 -0.67
C LYS A 5 -16.40 0.51 -0.13
N LEU A 6 -16.42 0.94 1.13
CA LEU A 6 -15.20 1.31 1.84
C LEU A 6 -14.61 0.00 2.38
N LEU A 7 -13.39 -0.34 1.97
CA LEU A 7 -12.71 -1.55 2.42
C LEU A 7 -11.88 -1.18 3.66
N PHE A 8 -12.16 -1.80 4.80
CA PHE A 8 -11.38 -1.61 6.02
C PHE A 8 -10.72 -2.93 6.40
N ILE A 9 -9.38 -2.94 6.50
CA ILE A 9 -8.59 -4.11 6.89
C ILE A 9 -8.24 -3.93 8.37
N LEU A 10 -8.78 -4.80 9.23
CA LEU A 10 -8.40 -4.86 10.63
C LEU A 10 -7.23 -5.84 10.77
N ILE A 11 -6.04 -5.34 11.10
CA ILE A 11 -4.90 -6.18 11.48
C ILE A 11 -5.02 -6.42 12.98
N ILE A 12 -5.41 -7.62 13.36
CA ILE A 12 -5.42 -8.04 14.76
C ILE A 12 -4.04 -8.64 15.02
N ILE A 13 -3.27 -8.08 15.96
CA ILE A 13 -2.02 -8.65 16.45
C ILE A 13 -2.37 -9.45 17.70
N GLY A 14 -2.06 -10.75 17.72
CA GLY A 14 -2.56 -11.70 18.69
C GLY A 14 -1.44 -12.26 19.55
N ILE A 15 -1.53 -11.92 20.83
CA ILE A 15 -1.24 -12.74 22.03
C ILE A 15 0.18 -13.30 22.15
N THR A 16 0.93 -12.78 23.13
CA THR A 16 2.10 -13.46 23.69
C THR A 16 1.63 -14.68 24.50
N ALA A 17 1.52 -15.84 23.86
CA ALA A 17 1.22 -17.08 24.56
C ALA A 17 2.53 -17.72 25.04
N SER A 18 2.75 -17.70 26.35
CA SER A 18 3.72 -18.60 26.96
C SER A 18 3.25 -20.05 26.76
N CYS A 19 4.12 -20.85 26.15
CA CYS A 19 4.15 -22.31 26.15
C CYS A 19 2.78 -23.00 26.40
N THR A 20 1.95 -23.16 25.36
CA THR A 20 0.73 -23.98 25.44
C THR A 20 0.44 -24.74 24.14
N ASP A 21 -0.12 -25.94 24.32
CA ASP A 21 -0.47 -26.95 23.30
C ASP A 21 -1.10 -26.36 22.03
N THR A 22 -0.56 -26.72 20.86
CA THR A 22 -0.98 -26.30 19.52
C THR A 22 -2.49 -26.51 19.26
N ASN A 23 -3.13 -27.48 19.91
CA ASN A 23 -4.57 -27.70 19.81
C ASN A 23 -5.40 -26.61 20.49
N THR A 24 -4.89 -26.05 21.59
CA THR A 24 -5.52 -24.92 22.30
C THR A 24 -5.46 -23.67 21.44
N ILE A 25 -4.30 -23.39 20.83
CA ILE A 25 -4.10 -22.25 19.92
C ILE A 25 -5.06 -22.31 18.72
N LYS A 26 -5.20 -23.48 18.07
CA LYS A 26 -6.14 -23.66 16.93
C LYS A 26 -7.60 -23.44 17.34
N LYS A 27 -7.98 -23.86 18.54
CA LYS A 27 -9.31 -23.65 19.10
C LYS A 27 -9.55 -22.17 19.38
N ASP A 28 -8.57 -21.47 19.94
CA ASP A 28 -8.65 -20.07 20.28
C ASP A 28 -8.73 -19.19 19.02
N ILE A 29 -7.93 -19.46 17.99
CA ILE A 29 -8.01 -18.76 16.69
C ILE A 29 -9.41 -18.92 16.07
N LYS A 30 -9.97 -20.13 16.08
CA LYS A 30 -11.31 -20.39 15.56
C LYS A 30 -12.38 -19.64 16.36
N MET A 31 -12.23 -19.61 17.68
CA MET A 31 -13.12 -18.88 18.57
C MET A 31 -13.05 -17.38 18.31
N TYR A 32 -11.86 -16.77 18.27
CA TYR A 32 -11.69 -15.34 18.00
C TYR A 32 -12.23 -14.95 16.62
N GLY A 33 -11.94 -15.73 15.58
CA GLY A 33 -12.48 -15.47 14.24
C GLY A 33 -14.01 -15.47 14.20
N GLN A 34 -14.67 -16.35 14.97
CA GLN A 34 -16.12 -16.36 15.11
C GLN A 34 -16.62 -15.12 15.88
N VAL A 35 -16.00 -14.77 17.00
CA VAL A 35 -16.39 -13.58 17.78
C VAL A 35 -16.31 -12.31 16.94
N TRP A 36 -15.22 -12.12 16.18
CA TRP A 36 -15.07 -10.97 15.29
C TRP A 36 -16.08 -10.97 14.15
N HIS A 37 -16.40 -12.13 13.58
CA HIS A 37 -17.44 -12.23 12.55
C HIS A 37 -18.82 -11.84 13.09
N GLU A 38 -19.21 -12.33 14.27
CA GLU A 38 -20.49 -11.99 14.89
C GLU A 38 -20.54 -10.51 15.31
N PHE A 39 -19.49 -10.00 15.97
CA PHE A 39 -19.43 -8.61 16.43
C PHE A 39 -19.47 -7.62 15.26
N ILE A 40 -18.61 -7.80 14.27
CA ILE A 40 -18.44 -6.84 13.19
C ILE A 40 -19.50 -7.00 12.10
N ASN A 41 -19.67 -8.21 11.55
CA ASN A 41 -20.54 -8.42 10.39
C ASN A 41 -22.01 -8.51 10.77
N LYS A 42 -22.33 -9.02 11.96
CA LYS A 42 -23.72 -9.06 12.46
C LYS A 42 -24.06 -7.90 13.38
N ARG A 43 -23.13 -6.97 13.60
CA ARG A 43 -23.31 -5.76 14.42
C ARG A 43 -23.77 -6.08 15.85
N GLN A 44 -23.36 -7.23 16.38
CA GLN A 44 -23.71 -7.68 17.73
C GLN A 44 -22.68 -7.17 18.74
N ILE A 45 -22.77 -5.87 19.03
CA ILE A 45 -21.76 -5.11 19.80
C ILE A 45 -21.61 -5.62 21.24
N ASP A 46 -22.65 -6.23 21.81
CA ASP A 46 -22.62 -6.74 23.19
C ASP A 46 -21.97 -8.14 23.30
N SER A 47 -21.43 -8.68 22.21
CA SER A 47 -20.84 -10.03 22.16
C SER A 47 -19.38 -10.09 22.61
N ILE A 48 -18.72 -8.94 22.77
CA ILE A 48 -17.36 -8.84 23.31
C ILE A 48 -17.47 -8.54 24.80
N ASN A 49 -17.09 -9.52 25.61
CA ASN A 49 -17.11 -9.48 27.07
C ASN A 49 -15.84 -10.12 27.66
N ASP A 50 -15.61 -9.91 28.95
CA ASP A 50 -14.41 -10.35 29.69
C ASP A 50 -14.23 -11.88 29.75
N ILE A 51 -15.21 -12.65 29.26
CA ILE A 51 -15.14 -14.12 29.19
C ILE A 51 -14.21 -14.57 28.06
N TYR A 52 -14.11 -13.80 26.97
CA TYR A 52 -13.31 -14.15 25.78
C TYR A 52 -12.02 -13.35 25.63
N PHE A 53 -11.91 -12.23 26.34
CA PHE A 53 -10.72 -11.39 26.33
C PHE A 53 -10.35 -11.05 27.77
N ALA A 54 -9.21 -11.54 28.24
CA ALA A 54 -8.66 -11.03 29.50
C ALA A 54 -8.32 -9.54 29.33
N GLU A 55 -8.55 -8.70 30.35
CA GLU A 55 -8.33 -7.24 30.31
C GLU A 55 -6.98 -6.82 29.70
N THR A 56 -5.95 -7.65 29.84
CA THR A 56 -4.58 -7.44 29.34
C THR A 56 -4.39 -7.76 27.85
N SER A 57 -5.40 -8.29 27.15
CA SER A 57 -5.28 -8.86 25.80
C SER A 57 -5.85 -7.96 24.70
N ILE A 58 -6.45 -6.82 25.07
CA ILE A 58 -7.10 -5.91 24.13
C ILE A 58 -6.23 -4.68 23.96
N THR A 59 -5.46 -4.66 22.88
CA THR A 59 -4.86 -3.42 22.37
C THR A 59 -5.68 -2.97 21.17
N VAL A 60 -6.50 -1.92 21.35
CA VAL A 60 -7.08 -1.22 20.19
C VAL A 60 -5.92 -0.52 19.50
N LEU A 61 -5.76 -0.72 18.18
CA LEU A 61 -4.85 0.07 17.35
C LEU A 61 -5.37 1.51 17.15
N SER A 62 -5.69 2.19 18.25
CA SER A 62 -5.84 3.63 18.31
C SER A 62 -4.92 4.08 19.42
N SER A 63 -4.02 5.00 19.11
CA SER A 63 -2.88 5.43 19.94
C SER A 63 -3.23 6.01 21.31
N GLU A 64 -4.50 6.04 21.69
CA GLU A 64 -4.99 6.55 22.97
C GLU A 64 -6.20 5.71 23.41
N ASN A 65 -5.97 4.61 24.14
CA ASN A 65 -6.92 4.24 25.19
C ASN A 65 -6.37 3.18 26.14
N SER A 66 -6.54 3.45 27.43
CA SER A 66 -6.16 2.60 28.57
C SER A 66 -7.38 1.99 29.27
N GLY A 67 -8.56 1.98 28.66
CA GLY A 67 -9.84 1.70 29.35
C GLY A 67 -10.58 0.41 28.96
N GLY A 68 -9.86 -0.66 28.63
CA GLY A 68 -10.45 -2.02 28.60
C GLY A 68 -11.57 -2.25 27.58
N VAL A 69 -12.45 -3.23 27.87
CA VAL A 69 -13.51 -3.72 26.97
C VAL A 69 -14.59 -2.66 26.67
N ASP A 70 -14.93 -1.81 27.64
CA ASP A 70 -15.99 -0.82 27.48
C ASP A 70 -15.61 0.27 26.48
N ASP A 71 -14.39 0.79 26.57
CA ASP A 71 -13.87 1.78 25.64
C ASP A 71 -13.69 1.21 24.23
N PHE A 72 -13.26 -0.05 24.14
CA PHE A 72 -13.22 -0.81 22.89
C PHE A 72 -14.60 -0.85 22.24
N ASN A 73 -15.63 -1.26 23.00
CA ASN A 73 -17.00 -1.38 22.49
C ASN A 73 -17.56 -0.02 22.05
N ALA A 74 -17.28 1.05 22.79
CA ALA A 74 -17.71 2.41 22.45
C ALA A 74 -17.09 2.91 21.13
N TYR A 75 -15.79 2.69 20.92
CA TYR A 75 -15.09 3.10 19.68
C TYR A 75 -15.69 2.43 18.44
N TYR A 76 -15.79 1.10 18.46
CA TYR A 76 -16.30 0.35 17.31
C TYR A 76 -17.80 0.57 17.08
N LYS A 77 -18.59 0.80 18.14
CA LYS A 77 -19.99 1.22 18.02
C LYS A 77 -20.13 2.54 17.27
N ASN A 78 -19.31 3.53 17.60
CA ASN A 78 -19.32 4.82 16.91
C ASN A 78 -18.92 4.67 15.44
N LEU A 79 -17.89 3.86 15.14
CA LEU A 79 -17.46 3.57 13.77
C LEU A 79 -18.60 2.90 12.96
N MET A 80 -19.27 1.90 13.54
CA MET A 80 -20.36 1.17 12.90
C MET A 80 -21.60 2.05 12.66
N VAL A 81 -21.94 2.95 13.59
CA VAL A 81 -23.03 3.93 13.43
C VAL A 81 -22.71 4.95 12.34
N GLY A 82 -21.47 5.46 12.31
CA GLY A 82 -21.02 6.43 11.30
C GLY A 82 -20.87 5.84 9.90
N LEU A 83 -20.63 4.54 9.79
CA LEU A 83 -20.40 3.82 8.53
C LEU A 83 -21.36 2.61 8.40
N PRO A 84 -22.65 2.83 8.13
CA PRO A 84 -23.66 1.76 8.09
C PRO A 84 -23.51 0.79 6.91
N ASP A 85 -22.85 1.21 5.84
CA ASP A 85 -22.62 0.41 4.63
C ASP A 85 -21.26 -0.31 4.62
N LEU A 86 -20.52 -0.28 5.74
CA LEU A 86 -19.20 -0.88 5.84
C LEU A 86 -19.30 -2.42 5.94
N GLU A 87 -18.75 -3.12 4.94
CA GLU A 87 -18.51 -4.56 4.98
C GLU A 87 -17.07 -4.81 5.42
N PHE A 88 -16.88 -5.60 6.48
CA PHE A 88 -15.54 -5.92 6.96
C PHE A 88 -15.11 -7.28 6.41
N ASN A 89 -13.92 -7.29 5.82
CA ASN A 89 -13.28 -8.52 5.41
C ASN A 89 -12.16 -8.84 6.39
N ILE A 90 -12.33 -9.92 7.16
CA ILE A 90 -11.30 -10.38 8.10
C ILE A 90 -10.32 -11.21 7.28
N SER A 91 -9.22 -10.59 6.86
CA SER A 91 -8.06 -11.31 6.32
C SER A 91 -7.39 -12.10 7.44
N LYS A 92 -7.04 -13.36 7.16
CA LYS A 92 -6.31 -14.23 8.09
C LYS A 92 -4.97 -13.56 8.44
N VAL A 93 -4.71 -13.36 9.72
CA VAL A 93 -3.42 -12.94 10.27
C VAL A 93 -3.14 -13.96 11.38
N PHE A 94 -2.06 -14.74 11.26
CA PHE A 94 -1.14 -15.21 12.32
C PHE A 94 -0.29 -16.40 11.85
N GLU A 95 1.04 -16.26 11.98
CA GLU A 95 1.90 -17.22 12.69
C GLU A 95 3.24 -16.56 13.06
N GLN A 96 3.59 -16.60 14.35
CA GLN A 96 4.96 -16.45 14.83
C GLN A 96 5.25 -17.75 15.57
N ASP A 97 6.11 -18.61 15.01
CA ASP A 97 6.50 -19.87 15.66
C ASP A 97 7.94 -19.79 16.17
N GLU A 98 8.13 -20.12 17.45
CA GLU A 98 9.43 -20.32 18.08
C GLU A 98 9.86 -21.78 17.87
N ASN A 99 10.35 -22.13 16.67
CA ASN A 99 11.51 -23.03 16.48
C ASN A 99 11.83 -23.32 15.01
N SER A 100 13.00 -22.83 14.59
CA SER A 100 13.88 -23.26 13.48
C SER A 100 13.32 -24.20 12.39
N ALA A 101 12.69 -23.63 11.38
CA ALA A 101 12.71 -24.10 9.98
C ALA A 101 12.49 -22.90 9.03
N TYR A 102 13.29 -21.84 9.22
CA TYR A 102 13.07 -20.52 8.62
C TYR A 102 13.05 -20.44 7.09
N ASP A 103 13.41 -21.50 6.37
CA ASP A 103 13.35 -21.51 4.89
C ASP A 103 12.15 -22.27 4.33
N GLN A 104 11.59 -23.28 5.02
CA GLN A 104 10.57 -24.13 4.39
C GLN A 104 9.16 -23.56 4.55
N ASP A 105 8.79 -23.04 5.72
CA ASP A 105 7.47 -22.45 5.96
C ASP A 105 7.34 -21.07 5.31
N PHE A 106 8.43 -20.31 5.22
CA PHE A 106 8.49 -19.10 4.40
C PHE A 106 8.28 -19.44 2.92
N MET A 107 8.91 -20.50 2.42
CA MET A 107 8.74 -20.95 1.04
C MET A 107 7.35 -21.55 0.80
N ASP A 108 6.74 -22.23 1.78
CA ASP A 108 5.37 -22.75 1.67
C ASP A 108 4.32 -21.64 1.74
N ASP A 109 4.53 -20.59 2.56
CA ASP A 109 3.72 -19.37 2.55
C ASP A 109 3.93 -18.58 1.24
N MET A 110 5.16 -18.52 0.72
CA MET A 110 5.46 -17.89 -0.56
C MET A 110 4.85 -18.66 -1.73
N VAL A 111 4.90 -20.00 -1.72
CA VAL A 111 4.28 -20.90 -2.71
C VAL A 111 2.76 -20.86 -2.61
N PHE A 112 2.20 -20.78 -1.40
CA PHE A 112 0.76 -20.63 -1.18
C PHE A 112 0.27 -19.27 -1.65
N LYS A 113 1.03 -18.21 -1.36
CA LYS A 113 0.78 -16.87 -1.90
C LYS A 113 1.01 -16.82 -3.40
N GLU A 114 1.96 -17.55 -3.98
CA GLU A 114 2.18 -17.65 -5.44
C GLU A 114 1.00 -18.39 -6.10
N GLN A 115 0.51 -19.48 -5.50
CA GLN A 115 -0.72 -20.18 -5.92
C GLN A 115 -1.98 -19.31 -5.83
N LEU A 116 -2.00 -18.30 -4.95
CA LEU A 116 -3.07 -17.33 -4.81
C LEU A 116 -2.83 -16.01 -5.59
N GLY A 117 -1.65 -15.82 -6.19
CA GLY A 117 -1.25 -14.58 -6.87
C GLY A 117 -1.02 -13.38 -5.93
N ILE A 118 -0.54 -13.61 -4.71
CA ILE A 118 -0.32 -12.61 -3.64
C ILE A 118 1.18 -12.42 -3.31
N ALA A 119 2.07 -13.36 -3.69
CA ALA A 119 3.51 -13.26 -3.40
C ALA A 119 4.29 -12.65 -4.57
N SER A 120 4.37 -11.32 -4.58
CA SER A 120 5.36 -10.57 -5.38
C SER A 120 6.16 -9.57 -4.55
N GLY A 121 5.87 -9.49 -3.24
CA GLY A 121 6.22 -8.40 -2.35
C GLY A 121 7.67 -7.95 -2.29
N SER A 122 8.59 -8.91 -2.07
CA SER A 122 10.03 -8.62 -1.99
C SER A 122 10.67 -8.35 -3.36
N THR A 123 10.12 -8.92 -4.43
CA THR A 123 10.66 -8.78 -5.78
C THR A 123 10.22 -7.45 -6.41
N ASN A 124 8.95 -7.07 -6.26
CA ASN A 124 8.42 -5.83 -6.82
C ASN A 124 9.03 -4.58 -6.18
N LEU A 125 9.21 -4.57 -4.84
CA LEU A 125 9.92 -3.49 -4.15
C LEU A 125 11.35 -3.33 -4.70
N THR A 126 12.07 -4.44 -4.87
CA THR A 126 13.44 -4.42 -5.41
C THR A 126 13.47 -3.90 -6.85
N ILE A 127 12.50 -4.29 -7.69
CA ILE A 127 12.38 -3.78 -9.07
C ILE A 127 12.18 -2.26 -9.05
N ILE A 128 11.24 -1.75 -8.25
CA ILE A 128 10.95 -0.31 -8.18
C ILE A 128 12.11 0.47 -7.54
N GLU A 129 12.79 -0.08 -6.54
CA GLU A 129 14.00 0.53 -5.97
C GLU A 129 15.11 0.68 -7.03
N ASN A 130 15.35 -0.38 -7.82
CA ASN A 130 16.33 -0.33 -8.91
C ASN A 130 15.89 0.62 -10.03
N LEU A 131 14.59 0.73 -10.29
CA LEU A 131 14.04 1.73 -11.22
C LEU A 131 14.37 3.16 -10.77
N TYR A 132 14.20 3.48 -9.48
CA TYR A 132 14.59 4.79 -8.95
C TYR A 132 16.10 5.05 -9.00
N LYS A 133 16.93 4.03 -8.77
CA LYS A 133 18.39 4.15 -8.96
C LYS A 133 18.74 4.44 -10.42
N ALA A 134 18.07 3.79 -11.37
CA ALA A 134 18.24 4.03 -12.80
C ALA A 134 17.79 5.45 -13.21
N PHE A 135 16.67 5.95 -12.66
CA PHE A 135 16.27 7.35 -12.84
C PHE A 135 17.35 8.33 -12.35
N ALA A 136 17.93 8.09 -11.16
CA ALA A 136 18.94 8.95 -10.58
C ALA A 136 20.25 9.03 -11.39
N THR A 137 20.57 7.97 -12.15
CA THR A 137 21.77 7.93 -13.02
C THR A 137 21.46 8.23 -14.50
N GLY A 138 20.20 8.46 -14.85
CA GLY A 138 19.77 8.69 -16.23
C GLY A 138 19.77 7.44 -17.12
N ASP A 139 19.75 6.24 -16.54
CA ASP A 139 19.72 4.97 -17.26
C ASP A 139 18.31 4.64 -17.80
N MET A 140 17.93 5.35 -18.87
CA MET A 140 16.64 5.16 -19.54
C MET A 140 16.46 3.77 -20.17
N PRO A 141 17.49 3.11 -20.75
CA PRO A 141 17.36 1.73 -21.20
C PRO A 141 16.89 0.77 -20.10
N THR A 142 17.43 0.88 -18.88
CA THR A 142 16.97 0.08 -17.75
C THR A 142 15.55 0.41 -17.35
N VAL A 143 15.18 1.71 -17.31
CA VAL A 143 13.82 2.15 -16.98
C VAL A 143 12.80 1.56 -17.97
N VAL A 144 13.02 1.77 -19.26
CA VAL A 144 12.14 1.28 -20.33
C VAL A 144 12.12 -0.26 -20.36
N GLY A 145 13.25 -0.90 -20.06
CA GLY A 145 13.37 -2.36 -20.01
C GLY A 145 12.51 -3.04 -18.94
N HIS A 146 12.11 -2.33 -17.88
CA HIS A 146 11.21 -2.85 -16.84
C HIS A 146 9.73 -2.60 -17.13
N MET A 147 9.39 -1.82 -18.15
CA MET A 147 7.99 -1.55 -18.52
C MET A 147 7.43 -2.68 -19.39
N ASP A 148 6.14 -2.98 -19.21
CA ASP A 148 5.38 -3.75 -20.17
C ASP A 148 5.23 -2.97 -21.48
N SER A 149 5.20 -3.70 -22.62
CA SER A 149 4.99 -3.09 -23.94
C SER A 149 3.66 -2.32 -24.07
N ASN A 150 2.67 -2.65 -23.24
CA ASN A 150 1.34 -2.03 -23.18
C ASN A 150 1.11 -1.27 -21.86
N ILE A 151 2.17 -0.86 -21.16
CA ILE A 151 2.07 -0.08 -19.92
C ILE A 151 1.07 1.09 -20.07
N ILE A 152 0.23 1.29 -19.05
CA ILE A 152 -0.66 2.44 -18.95
C ILE A 152 -0.04 3.43 -17.97
N TRP A 153 0.35 4.61 -18.45
CA TRP A 153 1.00 5.63 -17.65
C TRP A 153 0.15 6.89 -17.57
N ASN A 154 -0.11 7.35 -16.36
CA ASN A 154 -0.85 8.58 -16.10
C ASN A 154 -0.01 9.56 -15.28
N GLU A 155 0.25 10.72 -15.86
CA GLU A 155 0.69 11.89 -15.07
C GLU A 155 -0.46 12.41 -14.21
N ALA A 156 -0.17 13.19 -13.18
CA ALA A 156 -1.21 13.74 -12.30
C ALA A 156 -2.15 14.67 -13.08
N GLU A 157 -3.45 14.64 -12.78
CA GLU A 157 -4.39 15.57 -13.39
C GLU A 157 -3.96 17.03 -13.16
N SER A 158 -4.06 17.85 -14.21
CA SER A 158 -3.56 19.25 -14.25
C SER A 158 -2.03 19.41 -14.27
N ASN A 159 -1.26 18.33 -14.35
CA ASN A 159 0.13 18.40 -14.79
C ASN A 159 0.17 18.78 -16.29
N SER A 160 1.13 19.61 -16.72
CA SER A 160 1.30 19.98 -18.13
C SER A 160 1.62 18.78 -19.03
N LEU A 161 2.16 17.70 -18.44
CA LEU A 161 2.40 16.41 -19.10
C LEU A 161 1.17 15.49 -19.11
N ALA A 162 0.02 15.87 -18.55
CA ALA A 162 -1.19 15.04 -18.55
C ALA A 162 -2.05 15.21 -19.82
N ASP A 163 -1.63 16.06 -20.76
CA ASP A 163 -2.34 16.39 -22.00
C ASP A 163 -2.57 15.17 -22.92
N CYS A 164 -1.72 14.15 -22.81
CA CYS A 164 -1.82 12.90 -23.55
C CYS A 164 -2.11 11.68 -22.66
N ASN A 165 -2.62 11.88 -21.43
CA ASN A 165 -3.02 10.76 -20.58
C ASN A 165 -4.21 9.96 -21.20
N PRO A 166 -4.24 8.64 -21.03
CA PRO A 166 -3.10 7.80 -20.63
C PRO A 166 -2.09 7.65 -21.78
N TYR A 167 -0.80 7.65 -21.44
CA TYR A 167 0.25 7.21 -22.36
C TYR A 167 0.24 5.68 -22.39
N ILE A 168 0.02 5.09 -23.57
CA ILE A 168 -0.07 3.63 -23.74
C ILE A 168 1.17 3.12 -24.47
N GLY A 169 1.92 2.26 -23.79
CA GLY A 169 3.14 1.64 -24.27
C GLY A 169 4.40 2.44 -23.96
N SER A 170 5.52 1.73 -23.80
CA SER A 170 6.77 2.30 -23.29
C SER A 170 7.37 3.39 -24.20
N GLU A 171 7.16 3.31 -25.51
CA GLU A 171 7.56 4.35 -26.46
C GLU A 171 6.76 5.65 -26.27
N ALA A 172 5.45 5.56 -25.99
CA ALA A 172 4.62 6.72 -25.70
C ALA A 172 5.06 7.40 -24.39
N VAL A 173 5.47 6.63 -23.38
CA VAL A 173 6.02 7.16 -22.12
C VAL A 173 7.37 7.84 -22.36
N LEU A 174 8.29 7.18 -23.07
CA LEU A 174 9.62 7.72 -23.32
C LEU A 174 9.57 9.06 -24.06
N ASN A 175 8.80 9.11 -25.15
CA ASN A 175 8.71 10.30 -26.01
C ASN A 175 7.76 11.36 -25.43
N GLY A 176 6.64 10.91 -24.84
CA GLY A 176 5.56 11.77 -24.37
C GLY A 176 5.74 12.30 -22.95
N VAL A 177 6.64 11.72 -22.15
CA VAL A 177 6.92 12.16 -20.77
C VAL A 177 8.40 12.43 -20.58
N PHE A 178 9.27 11.40 -20.65
CA PHE A 178 10.67 11.55 -20.25
C PHE A 178 11.47 12.50 -21.16
N ALA A 179 11.28 12.43 -22.48
CA ALA A 179 11.92 13.37 -23.40
C ALA A 179 11.48 14.82 -23.16
N ARG A 180 10.20 15.04 -22.81
CA ARG A 180 9.67 16.37 -22.48
C ARG A 180 10.25 16.89 -21.16
N ILE A 181 10.33 16.05 -20.12
CA ILE A 181 11.01 16.39 -18.85
C ILE A 181 12.44 16.88 -19.13
N GLY A 182 13.20 16.13 -19.94
CA GLY A 182 14.56 16.52 -20.33
C GLY A 182 14.64 17.83 -21.11
N GLY A 183 13.59 18.18 -21.87
CA GLY A 183 13.46 19.46 -22.57
C GLY A 183 13.02 20.63 -21.69
N MET A 184 12.16 20.37 -20.70
CA MET A 184 11.51 21.38 -19.85
C MET A 184 12.37 21.83 -18.67
N TYR A 185 13.09 20.89 -18.04
CA TYR A 185 13.79 21.14 -16.80
C TYR A 185 15.32 21.14 -16.99
N GLU A 186 15.99 22.08 -16.34
CA GLU A 186 17.45 22.23 -16.29
C GLU A 186 18.04 21.20 -15.31
N SER A 187 17.36 21.02 -14.19
CA SER A 187 17.59 19.95 -13.23
C SER A 187 16.24 19.36 -12.79
N PHE A 188 16.22 18.05 -12.56
CA PHE A 188 15.08 17.35 -11.99
C PHE A 188 15.65 16.19 -11.17
N ALA A 189 15.40 16.21 -9.87
CA ALA A 189 15.87 15.19 -8.93
C ALA A 189 14.74 14.72 -8.03
N LEU A 190 14.77 13.43 -7.71
CA LEU A 190 13.87 12.78 -6.77
C LEU A 190 14.57 12.63 -5.43
N HIS A 191 13.89 13.00 -4.35
CA HIS A 191 14.44 12.95 -2.98
C HIS A 191 13.43 12.31 -2.03
N ASN A 192 13.94 11.86 -0.87
CA ASN A 192 13.15 11.29 0.22
C ASN A 192 12.19 10.20 -0.26
N ILE A 193 12.69 9.29 -1.10
CA ILE A 193 11.90 8.20 -1.65
C ILE A 193 11.71 7.16 -0.56
N GLU A 194 10.46 6.95 -0.16
CA GLU A 194 10.05 5.86 0.73
C GLU A 194 9.13 4.93 -0.06
N LEU A 195 9.45 3.64 -0.07
CA LEU A 195 8.68 2.62 -0.78
C LEU A 195 7.83 1.80 0.20
N HIS A 196 6.60 1.56 -0.20
CA HIS A 196 5.62 0.80 0.57
C HIS A 196 5.05 -0.30 -0.31
N GLU A 197 5.16 -1.53 0.16
CA GLU A 197 4.49 -2.66 -0.47
C GLU A 197 2.98 -2.54 -0.28
N MET A 198 2.21 -2.93 -1.29
CA MET A 198 0.76 -2.96 -1.23
C MET A 198 0.23 -4.30 -1.78
N SER A 199 -1.00 -4.63 -1.41
CA SER A 199 -1.71 -5.78 -2.01
C SER A 199 -1.88 -5.61 -3.53
N TYR A 200 -2.06 -6.75 -4.22
CA TYR A 200 -2.30 -6.82 -5.67
C TYR A 200 -1.12 -6.28 -6.49
N ASP A 201 0.09 -6.73 -6.16
CA ASP A 201 1.33 -6.45 -6.92
C ASP A 201 1.64 -4.96 -7.12
N LYS A 202 1.27 -4.14 -6.13
CA LYS A 202 1.45 -2.70 -6.16
C LYS A 202 2.57 -2.25 -5.23
N VAL A 203 3.25 -1.18 -5.65
CA VAL A 203 4.22 -0.46 -4.84
C VAL A 203 3.82 1.00 -4.82
N PHE A 204 3.64 1.55 -3.62
CA PHE A 204 3.41 2.98 -3.42
C PHE A 204 4.69 3.64 -2.97
N ALA A 205 5.06 4.72 -3.64
CA ALA A 205 6.22 5.52 -3.28
C ALA A 205 5.77 6.90 -2.85
N THR A 206 6.26 7.37 -1.70
CA THR A 206 6.19 8.78 -1.32
C THR A 206 7.56 9.42 -1.57
N LEU A 207 7.57 10.64 -2.09
CA LEU A 207 8.81 11.30 -2.50
C LEU A 207 8.64 12.83 -2.65
N ARG A 208 9.74 13.51 -2.95
CA ARG A 208 9.76 14.92 -3.33
C ARG A 208 10.50 15.11 -4.65
N TYR A 209 10.07 16.09 -5.44
CA TYR A 209 10.82 16.55 -6.60
C TYR A 209 11.52 17.87 -6.26
N THR A 210 12.79 17.98 -6.60
CA THR A 210 13.49 19.26 -6.69
C THR A 210 13.82 19.49 -8.16
N LEU A 211 13.29 20.57 -8.73
CA LEU A 211 13.46 20.86 -10.15
C LEU A 211 13.71 22.34 -10.42
N LYS A 212 14.35 22.61 -11.55
CA LYS A 212 14.56 23.94 -12.11
C LYS A 212 14.02 23.99 -13.52
N VAL A 213 13.13 24.92 -13.81
CA VAL A 213 12.52 25.06 -15.14
C VAL A 213 13.44 25.85 -16.07
N LYS A 214 13.76 25.32 -17.25
CA LYS A 214 14.63 26.00 -18.23
C LYS A 214 14.06 27.34 -18.70
N ALA A 215 12.76 27.37 -18.99
CA ALA A 215 12.10 28.53 -19.59
C ALA A 215 12.04 29.74 -18.65
N THR A 216 11.84 29.50 -17.35
CA THR A 216 11.61 30.57 -16.35
C THR A 216 12.77 30.74 -15.38
N GLY A 217 13.67 29.76 -15.29
CA GLY A 217 14.73 29.68 -14.29
C GLY A 217 14.25 29.41 -12.87
N LYS A 218 12.95 29.21 -12.65
CA LYS A 218 12.38 29.00 -11.32
C LYS A 218 12.72 27.62 -10.78
N GLU A 219 13.05 27.58 -9.50
CA GLU A 219 13.27 26.35 -8.74
C GLU A 219 12.08 26.07 -7.81
N VAL A 220 11.63 24.82 -7.77
CA VAL A 220 10.60 24.38 -6.84
C VAL A 220 10.93 23.03 -6.24
N ASP A 221 10.51 22.88 -4.99
CA ASP A 221 10.51 21.64 -4.25
C ASP A 221 9.04 21.23 -3.99
N VAL A 222 8.59 20.09 -4.51
CA VAL A 222 7.18 19.65 -4.43
C VAL A 222 7.05 18.25 -3.85
N GLN A 223 5.99 18.01 -3.08
CA GLN A 223 5.63 16.67 -2.64
C GLN A 223 5.00 15.90 -3.81
N ALA A 224 5.35 14.62 -3.93
CA ALA A 224 4.77 13.70 -4.88
C ALA A 224 4.52 12.33 -4.26
N ALA A 225 3.72 11.53 -4.95
CA ALA A 225 3.59 10.10 -4.72
C ALA A 225 3.42 9.38 -6.05
N HIS A 226 3.95 8.18 -6.16
CA HIS A 226 3.78 7.30 -7.32
C HIS A 226 3.11 6.01 -6.90
N LEU A 227 2.11 5.58 -7.65
CA LEU A 227 1.55 4.24 -7.53
C LEU A 227 2.00 3.42 -8.74
N TRP A 228 2.74 2.35 -8.46
CA TRP A 228 3.22 1.39 -9.44
C TRP A 228 2.41 0.11 -9.33
N ASN A 229 2.01 -0.45 -10.46
CA ASN A 229 1.38 -1.76 -10.55
C ASN A 229 2.25 -2.66 -11.43
N LEU A 230 2.58 -3.85 -10.93
CA LEU A 230 3.45 -4.78 -11.60
C LEU A 230 2.74 -6.10 -11.86
N LYS A 231 3.20 -6.82 -12.87
CA LYS A 231 2.79 -8.19 -13.15
C LYS A 231 3.95 -8.93 -13.79
N ASP A 232 4.24 -10.13 -13.30
CA ASP A 232 5.32 -10.98 -13.82
C ASP A 232 6.68 -10.25 -13.92
N GLY A 233 6.98 -9.38 -12.94
CA GLY A 233 8.19 -8.57 -12.88
C GLY A 233 8.26 -7.38 -13.86
N LYS A 234 7.15 -7.05 -14.54
CA LYS A 234 7.02 -5.89 -15.44
C LYS A 234 6.06 -4.86 -14.88
N ILE A 235 6.36 -3.59 -15.10
CA ILE A 235 5.49 -2.48 -14.73
C ILE A 235 4.38 -2.37 -15.78
N ILE A 236 3.14 -2.61 -15.37
CA ILE A 236 1.97 -2.57 -16.25
C ILE A 236 1.16 -1.28 -16.11
N GLU A 237 1.23 -0.61 -14.95
CA GLU A 237 0.55 0.68 -14.75
C GLU A 237 1.37 1.61 -13.85
N PHE A 238 1.28 2.90 -14.15
CA PHE A 238 1.82 3.98 -13.32
C PHE A 238 0.81 5.10 -13.15
N GLN A 239 0.70 5.62 -11.94
CA GLN A 239 -0.04 6.84 -11.62
C GLN A 239 0.81 7.79 -10.78
N GLN A 240 0.98 9.02 -11.26
CA GLN A 240 1.57 10.12 -10.50
C GLN A 240 0.51 10.87 -9.69
N TYR A 241 0.88 11.28 -8.49
CA TYR A 241 0.22 12.31 -7.70
C TYR A 241 1.26 13.35 -7.31
N VAL A 242 1.00 14.63 -7.55
CA VAL A 242 1.97 15.71 -7.25
C VAL A 242 1.23 17.02 -7.00
N ASP A 243 1.86 17.97 -6.32
CA ASP A 243 1.39 19.36 -6.19
C ASP A 243 1.46 20.08 -7.56
N THR A 244 0.47 19.83 -8.41
CA THR A 244 0.39 20.38 -9.77
C THR A 244 0.22 21.89 -9.79
N LYS A 245 -0.32 22.49 -8.73
CA LYS A 245 -0.39 23.95 -8.59
C LYS A 245 1.00 24.56 -8.49
N LYS A 246 1.89 23.94 -7.70
CA LYS A 246 3.27 24.42 -7.54
C LYS A 246 4.11 24.16 -8.79
N LEU A 247 3.89 23.05 -9.50
CA LEU A 247 4.50 22.81 -10.83
C LEU A 247 4.08 23.89 -11.84
N ALA A 248 2.77 24.13 -11.98
CA ALA A 248 2.26 25.13 -12.92
C ALA A 248 2.73 26.56 -12.61
N TYR A 249 3.02 26.88 -11.35
CA TYR A 249 3.62 28.16 -10.95
C TYR A 249 5.08 28.30 -11.42
N ALA A 250 5.83 27.21 -11.45
CA ALA A 250 7.22 27.20 -11.89
C ALA A 250 7.35 27.34 -13.42
N GLU A 251 6.37 26.82 -14.17
CA GLU A 251 6.36 26.81 -15.63
C GLU A 251 5.91 28.13 -16.28
N LYS A 252 5.30 29.03 -15.50
CA LYS A 252 4.83 30.36 -15.94
C LYS A 252 5.72 31.46 -15.39
#